data_AF-A0A849G037-F1
#
_entry.id   AF-A0A849G037-F1
#
_cell.length_a   1.000
_cell.length_b   1.000
_cell.length_c   1.000
_cell.angle_alpha   90.00
_cell.angle_beta   90.00
_cell.angle_gamma   90.00
#
_symmetry.space_group_name_H-M   'P 1'
#
loop_
_entity.id
_entity.type
_entity.pdbx_description
1 polymer ?
#
loop_
_entity_poly.entity_id
_entity_poly.type
_entity_poly.pdbx_seq_one_letter_code
_entity_poly.pdbx_strand_id
1 'polypeptide(L)'
;DKGSPLDRPVKLSVSTESLNKNVVILIDDVLNSGKTMMHAVRSILEAKVKSISTVVLVDRIHRRFPIRADIVGMTLSTTLQERVELELGKKDYAYLI
;
A
#
# COMPACT_ATOMS: atom_id res chain seq x y z
N ASP A 1 0.15 9.04 -15.09
CA ASP A 1 1.37 9.85 -15.01
C ASP A 1 2.04 9.53 -13.68
N LYS A 2 3.28 9.02 -13.71
CA LYS A 2 3.95 8.46 -12.52
C LYS A 2 4.43 9.54 -11.54
N GLY A 3 4.39 10.82 -11.92
CA GLY A 3 4.85 11.94 -11.10
C GLY A 3 3.92 12.30 -9.93
N SER A 4 2.60 12.12 -10.10
CA SER A 4 1.61 12.46 -9.07
C SER A 4 0.38 11.54 -9.11
N PRO A 5 0.53 10.25 -8.72
CA PRO A 5 -0.58 9.29 -8.74
C PRO A 5 -1.76 9.64 -7.81
N LEU A 6 -1.58 10.65 -6.94
CA LEU A 6 -2.53 11.08 -5.92
C LEU A 6 -3.38 12.30 -6.35
N ASP A 7 -3.08 12.89 -7.51
CA ASP A 7 -3.80 14.08 -8.02
C ASP A 7 -5.12 13.70 -8.71
N ARG A 8 -5.44 12.41 -8.75
CA ARG A 8 -6.65 11.88 -9.36
C ARG A 8 -7.39 11.01 -8.36
N PRO A 9 -8.74 11.02 -8.38
CA PRO A 9 -9.51 10.14 -7.53
C PRO A 9 -9.17 8.68 -7.85
N VAL A 10 -9.14 7.84 -6.82
CA VAL A 10 -8.97 6.39 -7.00
C VAL A 10 -10.17 5.87 -7.80
N LYS A 11 -9.88 5.22 -8.92
CA LYS A 11 -10.90 4.55 -9.73
C LYS A 11 -10.93 3.08 -9.37
N LEU A 12 -12.03 2.62 -8.80
CA LEU A 12 -12.27 1.20 -8.55
C LEU A 12 -12.79 0.53 -9.83
N SER A 13 -12.38 -0.71 -10.06
CA SER A 13 -12.90 -1.57 -11.14
C SER A 13 -14.28 -2.14 -10.84
N VAL A 14 -14.69 -2.07 -9.57
CA VAL A 14 -15.98 -2.50 -9.05
C VAL A 14 -16.74 -1.32 -8.49
N SER A 15 -18.07 -1.45 -8.34
CA SER A 15 -18.86 -0.41 -7.69
C SER A 15 -18.54 -0.34 -6.19
N THR A 16 -18.63 0.84 -5.60
CA THR A 16 -18.39 1.06 -4.17
C THR A 16 -19.31 0.19 -3.30
N GLU A 17 -20.55 -0.05 -3.75
CA GLU A 17 -21.54 -0.87 -3.05
C GLU A 17 -21.13 -2.34 -2.96
N SER A 18 -20.35 -2.84 -3.93
CA SER A 18 -19.85 -4.22 -3.92
C SER A 18 -18.91 -4.50 -2.73
N LEU A 19 -18.32 -3.45 -2.16
CA LEU A 19 -17.45 -3.55 -0.99
C LEU A 19 -18.23 -3.60 0.33
N ASN A 20 -19.53 -3.30 0.33
CA ASN A 20 -20.33 -3.24 1.55
C ASN A 20 -20.36 -4.57 2.30
N LYS A 21 -20.19 -4.52 3.62
CA LYS A 21 -20.17 -5.66 4.55
C LYS A 21 -19.05 -6.69 4.27
N ASN A 22 -18.17 -6.44 3.31
CA ASN A 22 -17.03 -7.27 3.00
C ASN A 22 -15.79 -6.85 3.79
N VAL A 23 -14.88 -7.80 4.00
CA VAL A 23 -13.51 -7.52 4.46
C VAL A 23 -12.70 -7.14 3.22
N VAL A 24 -12.08 -5.97 3.23
CA VAL A 24 -11.23 -5.50 2.13
C VAL A 24 -9.77 -5.63 2.56
N ILE A 25 -8.96 -6.29 1.73
CA ILE A 25 -7.53 -6.41 1.93
C ILE A 25 -6.83 -5.53 0.91
N LEU A 26 -6.20 -4.44 1.35
CA LEU A 26 -5.28 -3.68 0.50
C LEU A 26 -3.92 -4.33 0.51
N ILE A 27 -3.35 -4.49 -0.68
CA ILE A 27 -2.04 -5.09 -0.89
C ILE A 27 -1.17 -4.08 -1.63
N ASP A 28 0.03 -3.82 -1.10
CA ASP A 28 1.03 -2.95 -1.73
C ASP A 28 2.41 -3.65 -1.72
N ASP A 29 3.31 -3.27 -2.62
CA ASP A 29 4.64 -3.86 -2.67
C ASP A 29 5.51 -3.35 -1.51
N VAL A 30 5.60 -2.03 -1.34
CA VAL A 30 6.50 -1.38 -0.40
C VAL A 30 5.79 -0.26 0.38
N LEU A 31 5.64 -0.45 1.69
CA LEU A 31 5.23 0.63 2.60
C LEU A 31 6.43 1.53 2.91
N ASN A 32 6.37 2.77 2.41
CA ASN A 32 7.34 3.82 2.73
C ASN A 32 6.69 4.94 3.56
N SER A 33 6.38 6.09 2.95
CA SER A 33 5.79 7.22 3.67
C SER A 33 4.38 6.97 4.22
N GLY A 34 3.66 5.99 3.66
CA GLY A 34 2.25 5.69 3.96
C GLY A 34 1.23 6.52 3.17
N LYS A 35 1.68 7.48 2.34
CA LYS A 35 0.78 8.39 1.61
C LYS A 35 -0.15 7.67 0.61
N THR A 36 0.39 6.72 -0.17
CA THR A 36 -0.39 5.95 -1.16
C THR A 36 -1.44 5.07 -0.48
N MET A 37 -1.04 4.34 0.56
CA MET A 37 -1.96 3.49 1.32
C MET A 37 -3.10 4.31 1.95
N MET A 38 -2.80 5.47 2.56
CA MET A 38 -3.81 6.38 3.10
C MET A 38 -4.80 6.86 2.03
N HIS A 39 -4.32 7.18 0.84
CA HIS A 39 -5.16 7.62 -0.27
C HIS A 39 -6.11 6.50 -0.74
N ALA A 40 -5.61 5.26 -0.82
CA ALA A 40 -6.43 4.11 -1.18
C ALA A 40 -7.47 3.76 -0.11
N VAL A 41 -7.08 3.78 1.18
CA VAL A 41 -7.99 3.56 2.31
C VAL A 41 -9.11 4.60 2.32
N ARG A 42 -8.80 5.88 2.07
CA ARG A 42 -9.80 6.96 2.00
C ARG A 42 -10.91 6.65 0.99
N SER A 43 -10.56 6.16 -0.19
CA SER A 43 -11.55 5.83 -1.23
C SER A 43 -12.38 4.59 -0.89
N ILE A 44 -11.81 3.61 -0.20
CA ILE A 44 -12.55 2.42 0.26
C ILE A 44 -13.51 2.76 1.40
N LEU A 45 -13.16 3.72 2.25
CA LEU A 45 -14.02 4.20 3.35
C LEU A 45 -15.29 4.93 2.88
N GLU A 46 -15.42 5.23 1.59
CA GLU A 46 -16.69 5.67 0.99
C GLU A 46 -17.74 4.52 1.00
N ALA A 47 -17.31 3.27 1.11
CA ALA A 47 -18.16 2.09 1.28
C ALA A 47 -18.33 1.71 2.77
N LYS A 48 -19.44 1.02 3.09
CA LYS A 48 -19.70 0.45 4.43
C LYS A 48 -19.06 -0.93 4.57
N VAL A 49 -17.74 -0.98 4.47
CA VAL A 49 -16.94 -2.21 4.63
C VAL A 49 -17.03 -2.75 6.07
N LYS A 50 -16.83 -4.06 6.23
CA LYS A 50 -16.76 -4.70 7.56
C LYS A 50 -15.45 -4.37 8.26
N SER A 51 -14.35 -4.43 7.52
CA SER A 51 -13.01 -4.07 7.99
C SER A 51 -12.09 -3.86 6.79
N ILE A 52 -11.00 -3.14 7.02
CA ILE A 52 -9.90 -2.99 6.08
C ILE A 52 -8.66 -3.59 6.73
N SER A 53 -7.97 -4.47 6.02
CA SER A 53 -6.66 -4.99 6.40
C SER A 53 -5.63 -4.63 5.35
N THR A 54 -4.40 -4.42 5.77
CA THR A 54 -3.31 -3.95 4.93
C THR A 54 -2.17 -4.98 4.92
N VAL A 55 -1.71 -5.31 3.74
CA VAL A 55 -0.64 -6.29 3.51
C VAL A 55 0.42 -5.62 2.66
N VAL A 56 1.68 -5.70 3.10
CA VAL A 56 2.81 -5.26 2.28
C VAL A 56 3.91 -6.30 2.23
N LEU A 57 4.59 -6.37 1.10
CA LEU A 57 5.74 -7.25 0.98
C LEU A 57 6.94 -6.69 1.76
N VAL A 58 7.17 -5.37 1.70
CA VAL A 58 8.28 -4.71 2.40
C VAL A 58 7.80 -3.47 3.18
N ASP A 59 8.24 -3.30 4.43
CA ASP A 59 8.04 -2.06 5.23
C ASP A 59 9.40 -1.39 5.53
N ARG A 60 9.54 -0.12 5.16
CA ARG A 60 10.81 0.64 5.22
C ARG A 60 10.96 1.59 6.42
N ILE A 61 10.10 1.52 7.44
CA ILE A 61 10.18 2.24 8.74
C ILE A 61 10.21 3.80 8.68
N HIS A 62 10.33 4.46 7.53
CA HIS A 62 10.33 5.93 7.39
C HIS A 62 8.94 6.54 7.18
N ARG A 63 8.03 6.28 8.12
CA ARG A 63 6.62 6.68 7.99
C ARG A 63 6.46 8.19 8.16
N ARG A 64 5.72 8.82 7.23
CA ARG A 64 5.24 10.21 7.36
C ARG A 64 3.79 10.25 7.84
N PHE A 65 3.00 9.26 7.43
CA PHE A 65 1.61 9.11 7.82
C PHE A 65 1.46 8.01 8.88
N PRO A 66 0.47 8.11 9.78
CA PRO A 66 0.28 7.17 10.88
C PRO A 66 -0.42 5.87 10.42
N ILE A 67 0.12 5.24 9.38
CA ILE A 67 -0.38 3.98 8.84
C ILE A 67 0.65 2.88 9.03
N ARG A 68 0.19 1.73 9.50
CA ARG A 68 0.98 0.51 9.64
C ARG A 68 0.31 -0.58 8.83
N ALA A 69 1.10 -1.42 8.18
CA ALA A 69 0.58 -2.63 7.60
C ALA A 69 0.23 -3.63 8.71
N ASP A 70 -0.88 -4.36 8.54
CA ASP A 70 -1.29 -5.43 9.45
C ASP A 70 -0.46 -6.69 9.24
N ILE A 71 -0.09 -6.95 7.99
CA ILE A 71 0.78 -8.06 7.58
C ILE A 71 1.95 -7.50 6.78
N VAL A 72 3.17 -7.85 7.19
CA VAL A 72 4.42 -7.42 6.55
C VAL A 72 5.23 -8.66 6.19
N GLY A 73 5.63 -8.78 4.92
CA GLY A 73 6.53 -9.84 4.49
C GLY A 73 7.93 -9.69 5.08
N MET A 74 8.52 -8.50 4.92
CA MET A 74 9.85 -8.16 5.45
C MET A 74 9.90 -6.71 5.92
N THR A 75 10.55 -6.48 7.05
CA THR A 75 10.83 -5.13 7.54
C THR A 75 12.29 -4.79 7.29
N LEU A 76 12.55 -3.66 6.64
CA LEU A 76 13.89 -3.17 6.33
C LEU A 76 14.12 -1.82 7.01
N SER A 77 15.10 -1.77 7.92
CA SER A 77 15.63 -0.52 8.43
C SER A 77 16.56 0.07 7.38
N THR A 78 16.07 1.02 6.59
CA THR A 78 16.89 1.71 5.58
C THR A 78 17.35 3.07 6.09
N THR A 79 18.23 3.76 5.40
CA THR A 79 18.35 5.23 5.47
C THR A 79 17.34 5.89 4.52
N LEU A 80 17.17 7.22 4.60
CA LEU A 80 16.31 7.97 3.66
C LEU A 80 16.86 7.98 2.23
N GLN A 81 18.16 7.73 2.06
CA GLN A 81 18.86 7.76 0.77
C GLN A 81 18.79 6.42 0.03
N GLU A 82 18.66 5.32 0.77
CA GLU A 82 18.51 3.98 0.20
C GLU A 82 17.18 3.84 -0.56
N ARG A 83 17.14 2.95 -1.54
CA ARG A 83 15.90 2.59 -2.26
C ARG A 83 15.74 1.07 -2.30
N VAL A 84 14.54 0.60 -1.98
CA VAL A 84 14.16 -0.80 -2.24
C VAL A 84 13.67 -0.89 -3.69
N GLU A 85 14.27 -1.79 -4.45
CA GLU A 85 13.77 -2.20 -5.75
C GLU A 85 13.26 -3.63 -5.70
N LEU A 86 12.23 -3.89 -6.51
CA LEU A 86 11.54 -5.16 -6.59
C LEU A 86 11.60 -5.67 -8.02
N GLU A 87 12.23 -6.82 -8.21
CA GLU A 87 12.29 -7.52 -9.49
C GLU A 87 11.37 -8.73 -9.45
N LEU A 88 10.32 -8.71 -10.28
CA LEU A 88 9.38 -9.81 -10.45
C LEU A 88 9.72 -10.57 -11.74
N GLY A 89 9.88 -11.89 -11.67
CA GLY A 89 10.35 -12.68 -12.81
C GLY A 89 10.36 -14.19 -12.57
N LYS A 90 11.42 -14.89 -13.02
CA LYS A 90 11.59 -16.33 -12.74
C LYS A 90 11.85 -16.62 -11.25
N LYS A 91 12.42 -15.64 -10.56
CA LYS A 91 12.58 -15.59 -9.10
C LYS A 91 12.34 -14.15 -8.69
N ASP A 92 11.66 -13.97 -7.57
CA ASP A 92 11.33 -12.65 -7.06
C ASP A 92 12.43 -12.17 -6.12
N TYR A 93 12.90 -10.94 -6.33
CA TYR A 93 13.94 -10.32 -5.50
C TYR A 93 13.47 -8.97 -4.98
N ALA A 94 13.82 -8.70 -3.73
CA ALA A 94 13.81 -7.36 -3.16
C ALA A 94 15.23 -7.06 -2.65
N TYR A 95 15.82 -5.96 -3.11
CA TYR A 95 17.17 -5.57 -2.70
C TYR A 95 17.26 -4.06 -2.43
N LEU A 96 18.25 -3.70 -1.63
CA LEU A 96 18.57 -2.32 -1.27
C LEU A 96 19.64 -1.78 -2.22
N ILE A 97 19.40 -0.57 -2.73
CA ILE A 97 20.34 0.26 -3.50
C ILE A 97 20.70 1.47 -2.66
#